data_AF-A0A966JMR2-F1
#
_entry.id   AF-A0A966JMR2-F1
#
_cell.length_a   1.000
_cell.length_b   1.000
_cell.length_c   1.000
_cell.angle_alpha   90.00
_cell.angle_beta   90.00
_cell.angle_gamma   90.00
#
_symmetry.space_group_name_H-M   'P 1'
#
loop_
_entity.id
_entity.type
_entity.pdbx_description
1 polymer ?
#
loop_
_entity_poly.entity_id
_entity_poly.type
_entity_poly.pdbx_seq_one_letter_code
_entity_poly.pdbx_strand_id
1 'polypeptide(L)'
;MSFELPVSVQAAPAGTNVKLWVYNPADKKTKAGSPGVYLQISGGEWKFYPGNADGSFYANLVSGSYLFDIVEPNPTQYVRKRYSASVNSSGVLSISGMRPNSAGFFTVTVDLPQSASTNKFVPTTQCQLLDQTNNLQMQVGFPKAPGRLPSFGTIKALIVPVDFADVVGQRPPAEEFTPMTDGMNEFYYKMSGNKVKFDYQVLKNWVRMPVSSTFHKLGVWGQGDAWAYWKLAVETADPLVDYSQFDVVYVLSPR
;
A
#
# COMPACT_ATOMS: atom_id res chain seq x y z
N MET A 1 6.83 13.08 -1.67
CA MET A 1 7.84 13.90 -2.38
C MET A 1 9.22 13.34 -2.11
N SER A 2 10.08 13.21 -3.13
CA SER A 2 11.47 12.76 -2.92
C SER A 2 12.31 13.85 -2.28
N PHE A 3 13.27 13.47 -1.44
CA PHE A 3 14.16 14.42 -0.77
C PHE A 3 15.50 14.56 -1.51
N GLU A 4 16.23 15.63 -1.20
CA GLU A 4 17.58 15.84 -1.73
C GLU A 4 18.54 14.79 -1.17
N LEU A 5 19.42 14.27 -2.04
CA LEU A 5 20.31 13.19 -1.62
C LEU A 5 21.25 13.69 -0.52
N PRO A 6 21.31 13.00 0.63
CA PRO A 6 22.19 13.38 1.75
C PRO A 6 23.65 13.05 1.46
N VAL A 7 23.92 12.36 0.35
CA VAL A 7 25.24 11.87 -0.07
C VAL A 7 25.41 12.11 -1.56
N SER A 8 26.65 12.30 -1.99
CA SER A 8 26.99 12.27 -3.41
C SER A 8 26.97 10.84 -3.92
N VAL A 9 26.35 10.64 -5.08
CA VAL A 9 26.29 9.36 -5.79
C VAL A 9 27.02 9.49 -7.12
N GLN A 10 27.42 8.37 -7.71
CA GLN A 10 28.09 8.31 -8.99
C GLN A 10 27.21 8.96 -10.07
N ALA A 11 27.84 9.54 -11.10
CA ALA A 11 27.13 10.19 -12.19
C ALA A 11 26.27 9.18 -12.97
N ALA A 12 25.05 9.58 -13.31
CA ALA A 12 24.17 8.79 -14.15
C ALA A 12 24.76 8.67 -15.57
N PRO A 13 24.78 7.47 -16.18
CA PRO A 13 25.19 7.30 -17.57
C PRO A 13 24.40 8.18 -18.54
N ALA A 14 25.00 8.52 -19.68
CA ALA A 14 24.32 9.28 -20.73
C ALA A 14 23.05 8.54 -21.20
N GLY A 15 21.95 9.28 -21.41
CA GLY A 15 20.67 8.72 -21.81
C GLY A 15 19.84 8.10 -20.67
N THR A 16 20.29 8.21 -19.41
CA THR A 16 19.52 7.75 -18.25
C THR A 16 18.21 8.52 -18.12
N ASN A 17 17.09 7.79 -18.07
CA ASN A 17 15.77 8.37 -17.79
C ASN A 17 15.12 7.86 -16.49
N VAL A 18 15.75 6.88 -15.83
CA VAL A 18 15.40 6.42 -14.49
C VAL A 18 16.55 6.70 -13.55
N LYS A 19 16.29 7.49 -12.50
CA LYS A 19 17.23 7.75 -11.41
C LYS A 19 16.55 7.44 -10.08
N LEU A 20 17.01 6.40 -9.39
CA LEU A 20 16.53 6.07 -8.05
C LEU A 20 17.67 6.16 -7.04
N TRP A 21 17.34 6.46 -5.80
CA TRP A 21 18.23 6.25 -4.67
C TRP A 21 17.50 5.46 -3.59
N VAL A 22 18.04 4.29 -3.24
CA VAL A 22 17.41 3.36 -2.29
C VAL A 22 17.88 3.68 -0.88
N TYR A 23 17.09 4.45 -0.15
CA TYR A 23 17.42 4.87 1.21
C TYR A 23 17.00 3.82 2.25
N ASN A 24 17.65 3.83 3.41
CA ASN A 24 17.29 3.00 4.54
C ASN A 24 16.01 3.54 5.21
N PRO A 25 14.92 2.75 5.32
CA PRO A 25 13.67 3.21 5.90
C PRO A 25 13.79 3.67 7.38
N ALA A 26 14.78 3.16 8.12
CA ALA A 26 15.04 3.56 9.50
C ALA A 26 15.89 4.84 9.63
N ASP A 27 16.69 5.17 8.62
CA ASP A 27 17.52 6.38 8.58
C ASP A 27 17.68 6.87 7.14
N LYS A 28 16.92 7.92 6.79
CA LYS A 28 16.89 8.52 5.46
C LYS A 28 18.23 9.12 5.02
N LYS A 29 19.22 9.23 5.91
CA LYS A 29 20.58 9.71 5.59
C LYS A 29 21.47 8.63 4.98
N THR A 30 21.08 7.36 5.08
CA THR A 30 21.89 6.22 4.63
C THR A 30 21.17 5.43 3.55
N LYS A 31 21.94 4.70 2.73
CA LYS A 31 21.42 3.74 1.74
C LYS A 31 20.94 2.47 2.43
N ALA A 32 19.92 1.81 1.88
CA ALA A 32 19.50 0.48 2.37
C ALA A 32 20.52 -0.62 2.05
N GLY A 33 21.33 -0.44 1.00
CA GLY A 33 22.25 -1.48 0.51
C GLY A 33 21.58 -2.52 -0.38
N SER A 34 20.43 -2.17 -0.97
CA SER A 34 19.72 -3.03 -1.94
C SER A 34 20.66 -3.51 -3.06
N PRO A 35 20.65 -4.81 -3.41
CA PRO A 35 21.50 -5.34 -4.48
C PRO A 35 21.03 -4.91 -5.87
N GLY A 36 19.79 -4.43 -6.01
CA GLY A 36 19.24 -4.00 -7.28
C GLY A 36 17.73 -3.95 -7.33
N VAL A 37 17.21 -3.83 -8.55
CA VAL A 37 15.79 -3.66 -8.82
C VAL A 37 15.36 -4.70 -9.85
N TYR A 38 14.30 -5.44 -9.54
CA TYR A 38 13.55 -6.20 -10.54
C TYR A 38 12.59 -5.25 -11.25
N LEU A 39 12.62 -5.22 -12.58
CA LEU A 39 11.74 -4.41 -13.40
C LEU A 39 10.87 -5.32 -14.28
N GLN A 40 9.59 -4.99 -14.39
CA GLN A 40 8.67 -5.62 -15.33
C GLN A 40 7.91 -4.54 -16.08
N ILE A 41 7.97 -4.56 -17.41
CA ILE A 41 7.04 -3.79 -18.25
C ILE A 41 5.71 -4.54 -18.33
N SER A 42 4.59 -3.84 -18.37
CA SER A 42 3.25 -4.42 -18.45
C SER A 42 3.16 -5.45 -19.59
N GLY A 43 2.81 -6.70 -19.25
CA GLY A 43 2.75 -7.82 -20.19
C GLY A 43 4.09 -8.47 -20.57
N GLY A 44 5.21 -8.02 -19.98
CA GLY A 44 6.54 -8.61 -20.15
C GLY A 44 7.03 -9.41 -18.95
N GLU A 45 8.25 -9.92 -19.06
CA GLU A 45 8.93 -10.69 -18.01
C GLU A 45 9.67 -9.80 -17.00
N TRP A 46 9.84 -10.33 -15.79
CA TRP A 46 10.69 -9.72 -14.77
C TRP A 46 12.17 -9.82 -15.14
N LYS A 47 12.89 -8.70 -15.06
CA LYS A 47 14.33 -8.64 -15.30
C LYS A 47 15.04 -7.96 -14.13
N PHE A 48 16.10 -8.58 -13.64
CA PHE A 48 16.92 -8.01 -12.58
C PHE A 48 17.94 -7.03 -13.16
N TYR A 49 18.08 -5.89 -12.51
CA TYR A 49 19.10 -4.89 -12.81
C TYR A 49 19.89 -4.59 -11.53
N PRO A 50 21.23 -4.71 -11.55
CA PRO A 50 22.04 -4.47 -10.36
C PRO A 50 21.99 -3.00 -9.95
N GLY A 51 21.99 -2.77 -8.64
CA GLY A 51 22.15 -1.46 -8.03
C GLY A 51 23.61 -1.08 -7.89
N ASN A 52 23.87 0.21 -7.70
CA ASN A 52 25.21 0.71 -7.48
C ASN A 52 25.57 0.65 -5.99
N ALA A 53 26.87 0.54 -5.70
CA ALA A 53 27.35 0.41 -4.32
C ALA A 53 27.00 1.61 -3.43
N ASP A 54 26.73 2.79 -4.00
CA ASP A 54 26.32 4.00 -3.30
C ASP A 54 24.79 4.10 -3.04
N GLY A 55 24.03 3.09 -3.44
CA GLY A 55 22.57 3.04 -3.33
C GLY A 55 21.81 3.70 -4.48
N SER A 56 22.51 4.26 -5.47
CA SER A 56 21.89 4.74 -6.69
C SER A 56 21.51 3.59 -7.62
N PHE A 57 20.52 3.82 -8.47
CA PHE A 57 20.13 2.93 -9.54
C PHE A 57 19.80 3.75 -10.78
N TYR A 58 20.32 3.32 -11.92
CA TYR A 58 20.12 3.98 -13.21
C TYR A 58 19.63 2.98 -14.24
N ALA A 59 18.64 3.41 -15.03
CA ALA A 59 18.19 2.66 -16.19
C ALA A 59 17.78 3.61 -17.31
N ASN A 60 17.73 3.05 -18.52
CA ASN A 60 17.13 3.68 -19.68
C ASN A 60 15.97 2.79 -20.16
N LEU A 61 14.74 3.21 -19.85
CA LEU A 61 13.52 2.46 -20.13
C LEU A 61 12.77 3.07 -21.31
N VAL A 62 12.15 2.22 -22.13
CA VAL A 62 11.25 2.65 -23.20
C VAL A 62 9.93 3.17 -22.63
N SER A 63 9.12 3.85 -23.45
CA SER A 63 7.80 4.29 -23.02
C SER A 63 6.90 3.08 -22.69
N GLY A 64 6.22 3.11 -21.55
CA GLY A 64 5.36 2.03 -21.09
C GLY A 64 5.05 2.10 -19.60
N SER A 65 4.24 1.16 -19.12
CA SER A 65 3.91 0.99 -17.69
C SER A 65 4.78 -0.10 -17.08
N TYR A 66 5.26 0.13 -15.86
CA TYR A 66 6.27 -0.68 -15.20
C TYR A 66 5.94 -0.96 -13.73
N LEU A 67 6.39 -2.12 -13.26
CA LEU A 67 6.53 -2.45 -11.84
C LEU A 67 8.01 -2.50 -11.47
N PHE A 68 8.35 -1.87 -10.36
CA PHE A 68 9.70 -1.76 -9.81
C PHE A 68 9.72 -2.47 -8.46
N ASP A 69 10.43 -3.58 -8.38
CA ASP A 69 10.63 -4.37 -7.17
C ASP A 69 12.01 -4.09 -6.59
N ILE A 70 12.05 -3.26 -5.54
CA ILE A 70 13.29 -2.89 -4.86
C ILE A 70 13.71 -4.04 -3.96
N VAL A 71 14.82 -4.70 -4.32
CA VAL A 71 15.27 -5.92 -3.64
C VAL A 71 15.81 -5.57 -2.25
N GLU A 72 15.38 -6.34 -1.26
CA GLU A 72 15.85 -6.28 0.11
C GLU A 72 17.34 -6.65 0.21
N PRO A 73 18.17 -5.87 0.94
CA PRO A 73 19.58 -6.21 1.17
C PRO A 73 19.72 -7.50 1.98
N ASN A 74 18.80 -7.71 2.92
CA ASN A 74 18.63 -8.94 3.65
C ASN A 74 17.14 -9.11 4.02
N PRO A 75 16.59 -10.33 3.90
CA PRO A 75 15.17 -10.57 4.13
C PRO A 75 14.78 -10.64 5.62
N THR A 76 15.75 -10.61 6.55
CA THR A 76 15.48 -10.64 8.00
C THR A 76 15.18 -9.25 8.57
N GLN A 77 15.81 -8.21 8.04
CA GLN A 77 15.66 -6.83 8.50
C GLN A 77 14.86 -5.96 7.52
N TYR A 78 14.58 -6.45 6.32
CA TYR A 78 13.89 -5.71 5.28
C TYR A 78 12.94 -6.60 4.48
N VAL A 79 11.88 -5.99 3.97
CA VAL A 79 10.90 -6.60 3.08
C VAL A 79 10.93 -5.88 1.75
N ARG A 80 10.89 -6.65 0.67
CA ARG A 80 10.82 -6.12 -0.70
C ARG A 80 9.66 -5.15 -0.84
N LYS A 81 9.90 -4.04 -1.55
CA LYS A 81 8.87 -3.04 -1.82
C LYS A 81 8.65 -2.85 -3.32
N ARG A 82 7.37 -2.85 -3.72
CA ARG A 82 6.93 -2.67 -5.10
C ARG A 82 6.40 -1.25 -5.35
N TYR A 83 6.88 -0.64 -6.42
CA TYR A 83 6.43 0.64 -6.94
C TYR A 83 5.84 0.48 -8.32
N SER A 84 4.78 1.24 -8.61
CA SER A 84 4.19 1.33 -9.94
C SER A 84 4.68 2.61 -10.62
N ALA A 85 5.09 2.51 -11.87
CA ALA A 85 5.65 3.62 -12.61
C ALA A 85 5.23 3.60 -14.08
N SER A 86 5.39 4.73 -14.77
CA SER A 86 5.25 4.83 -16.21
C SER A 86 6.34 5.72 -16.80
N VAL A 87 6.71 5.42 -18.04
CA VAL A 87 7.60 6.25 -18.85
C VAL A 87 6.78 6.75 -20.04
N ASN A 88 6.68 8.06 -20.20
CA ASN A 88 5.94 8.64 -21.32
C ASN A 88 6.73 8.60 -22.64
N SER A 89 6.12 9.03 -23.73
CA SER A 89 6.75 9.06 -25.07
C SER A 89 7.98 9.98 -25.15
N SER A 90 8.12 10.93 -24.23
CA SER A 90 9.29 11.81 -24.11
C SER A 90 10.37 11.23 -23.18
N GLY A 91 10.20 9.98 -22.72
CA GLY A 91 11.15 9.31 -21.83
C GLY A 91 11.08 9.76 -20.37
N VAL A 92 10.08 10.54 -19.96
CA VAL A 92 9.99 11.03 -18.57
C VAL A 92 9.37 9.96 -17.68
N LEU A 93 10.09 9.56 -16.62
CA LEU A 93 9.61 8.64 -15.58
C LEU A 93 8.64 9.34 -14.63
N SER A 94 7.51 8.68 -14.36
CA SER A 94 6.57 9.00 -13.29
C SER A 94 6.38 7.79 -12.40
N ILE A 95 6.53 7.95 -11.08
CA ILE A 95 6.24 6.90 -10.08
C ILE A 95 4.99 7.31 -9.30
N SER A 96 4.04 6.39 -9.12
CA SER A 96 2.77 6.65 -8.41
C SER A 96 3.03 7.26 -7.03
N GLY A 97 2.32 8.34 -6.70
CA GLY A 97 2.43 9.03 -5.41
C GLY A 97 3.76 9.76 -5.14
N MET A 98 4.66 9.85 -6.13
CA MET A 98 6.00 10.42 -5.93
C MET A 98 6.29 11.56 -6.91
N ARG A 99 7.19 12.45 -6.48
CA ARG A 99 7.78 13.50 -7.31
C ARG A 99 9.30 13.41 -7.19
N PRO A 100 10.05 13.60 -8.28
CA PRO A 100 11.50 13.60 -8.23
C PRO A 100 12.01 14.82 -7.45
N ASN A 101 13.24 14.73 -6.95
CA ASN A 101 13.95 15.88 -6.36
C ASN A 101 14.53 16.80 -7.45
N SER A 102 15.26 17.85 -7.06
CA SER A 102 15.82 18.83 -8.00
C SER A 102 16.80 18.24 -9.02
N ALA A 103 17.48 17.14 -8.67
CA ALA A 103 18.39 16.41 -9.54
C ALA A 103 17.71 15.31 -10.40
N GLY A 104 16.38 15.18 -10.29
CA GLY A 104 15.59 14.19 -11.04
C GLY A 104 15.56 12.81 -10.40
N PHE A 105 15.98 12.64 -9.14
CA PHE A 105 15.95 11.36 -8.45
C PHE A 105 14.61 11.09 -7.77
N PHE A 106 14.17 9.84 -7.82
CA PHE A 106 13.16 9.31 -6.93
C PHE A 106 13.82 8.60 -5.75
N THR A 107 13.53 9.04 -4.53
CA THR A 107 14.03 8.38 -3.31
C THR A 107 13.09 7.26 -2.92
N VAL A 108 13.45 6.02 -3.25
CA VAL A 108 12.68 4.80 -2.97
C VAL A 108 13.27 4.04 -1.79
N THR A 109 12.54 3.11 -1.22
CA THR A 109 12.97 2.34 -0.04
C THR A 109 12.49 0.91 -0.14
N VAL A 110 13.01 0.07 0.74
CA VAL A 110 12.41 -1.20 1.15
C VAL A 110 11.51 -0.95 2.36
N ASP A 111 10.64 -1.90 2.70
CA ASP A 111 9.89 -1.83 3.94
C ASP A 111 10.69 -2.49 5.07
N LEU A 112 10.47 -2.04 6.31
CA LEU A 112 10.92 -2.80 7.46
C LEU A 112 9.95 -3.99 7.62
N PRO A 113 10.42 -5.18 8.04
CA PRO A 113 9.56 -6.22 8.54
C PRO A 113 8.65 -5.53 9.52
N GLN A 114 7.34 -5.71 9.34
CA GLN A 114 6.40 -5.29 10.33
C GLN A 114 6.87 -5.98 11.59
N SER A 115 7.50 -5.21 12.48
CA SER A 115 7.89 -5.75 13.77
C SER A 115 6.56 -6.23 14.29
N ALA A 116 6.40 -7.54 14.44
CA ALA A 116 5.56 -8.02 15.50
C ALA A 116 6.15 -7.28 16.69
N SER A 117 5.48 -6.20 17.11
CA SER A 117 5.81 -5.44 18.30
C SER A 117 6.26 -6.51 19.26
N THR A 118 7.56 -6.56 19.63
CA THR A 118 8.09 -7.69 20.41
C THR A 118 7.18 -7.79 21.61
N ASN A 119 6.26 -8.74 21.53
CA ASN A 119 4.99 -8.60 22.22
C ASN A 119 5.34 -9.16 23.57
N LYS A 120 5.79 -8.28 24.46
CA LYS A 120 6.01 -8.56 25.88
C LYS A 120 4.66 -8.76 26.57
N PHE A 121 3.76 -9.48 25.90
CA PHE A 121 2.50 -9.88 26.46
C PHE A 121 2.82 -10.94 27.52
N VAL A 122 2.59 -10.55 28.77
CA VAL A 122 2.65 -11.44 29.90
C VAL A 122 1.21 -11.80 30.23
N PRO A 123 0.81 -13.08 30.14
CA PRO A 123 -0.51 -13.52 30.57
C PRO A 123 -0.80 -13.03 31.99
N THR A 124 -1.88 -12.29 32.15
CA THR A 124 -2.37 -11.81 33.45
C THR A 124 -3.27 -12.85 34.13
N THR A 125 -3.75 -13.84 33.38
CA THR A 125 -4.58 -14.94 33.87
C THR A 125 -4.26 -16.25 33.15
N GLN A 126 -4.65 -17.38 33.73
CA GLN A 126 -4.50 -18.71 33.13
C GLN A 126 -5.34 -18.91 31.85
N CYS A 127 -6.34 -18.05 31.60
CA CYS A 127 -7.18 -18.12 30.39
C CYS A 127 -6.54 -17.41 29.18
N GLN A 128 -5.43 -16.71 29.38
CA GLN A 128 -4.71 -16.02 28.29
C GLN A 128 -3.60 -16.92 27.74
N LEU A 129 -3.97 -17.78 26.78
CA LEU A 129 -3.01 -18.61 26.07
C LEU A 129 -2.18 -17.76 25.12
N LEU A 130 -0.85 -17.94 25.18
CA LEU A 130 0.04 -17.36 24.18
C LEU A 130 -0.26 -17.97 22.82
N ASP A 131 -0.29 -17.13 21.80
CA ASP A 131 -0.38 -17.63 20.43
C ASP A 131 0.88 -18.44 20.06
N GLN A 132 0.66 -19.61 19.47
CA GLN A 132 1.73 -20.49 18.98
C GLN A 132 1.54 -20.88 17.50
N THR A 133 0.55 -20.30 16.80
CA THR A 133 0.24 -20.70 15.42
C THR A 133 1.29 -20.20 14.42
N ASN A 134 2.06 -19.16 14.80
CA ASN A 134 2.98 -18.45 13.92
C ASN A 134 2.32 -18.02 12.58
N ASN A 135 1.00 -17.83 12.60
CA ASN A 135 0.19 -17.53 11.43
C ASN A 135 -0.52 -16.19 11.62
N LEU A 136 -0.08 -15.19 10.87
CA LEU A 136 -0.63 -13.82 10.94
C LEU A 136 -2.10 -13.74 10.50
N GLN A 137 -2.56 -14.69 9.68
CA GLN A 137 -3.94 -14.75 9.18
C GLN A 137 -4.89 -15.46 10.17
N MET A 138 -4.42 -16.52 10.82
CA MET A 138 -5.18 -17.32 11.79
C MET A 138 -4.41 -17.42 13.10
N GLN A 139 -4.33 -16.29 13.80
CA GLN A 139 -3.76 -16.25 15.12
C GLN A 139 -4.78 -16.74 16.16
N VAL A 140 -4.39 -17.68 17.02
CA VAL A 140 -5.25 -18.24 18.06
C VAL A 140 -4.53 -18.12 19.39
N GLY A 141 -4.74 -16.98 20.05
CA GLY A 141 -4.13 -16.68 21.35
C GLY A 141 -3.90 -15.19 21.55
N PHE A 142 -3.10 -14.89 22.57
CA PHE A 142 -2.73 -13.54 22.96
C PHE A 142 -1.23 -13.28 22.74
N PRO A 143 -0.86 -12.02 22.50
CA PRO A 143 -1.75 -10.90 22.21
C PRO A 143 -2.27 -11.00 20.76
N LYS A 144 -3.30 -10.22 20.45
CA LYS A 144 -3.89 -10.16 19.11
C LYS A 144 -2.83 -9.71 18.09
N ALA A 145 -2.95 -10.21 16.86
CA ALA A 145 -1.95 -9.99 15.84
C ALA A 145 -1.83 -8.50 15.55
N PRO A 146 -0.59 -7.99 15.39
CA PRO A 146 -0.35 -6.61 14.97
C PRO A 146 -1.19 -6.27 13.72
N GLY A 147 -1.77 -5.07 13.70
CA GLY A 147 -2.61 -4.61 12.60
C GLY A 147 -4.06 -5.11 12.61
N ARG A 148 -4.48 -5.89 13.61
CA ARG A 148 -5.90 -6.23 13.80
C ARG A 148 -6.65 -5.10 14.50
N LEU A 149 -7.90 -4.88 14.10
CA LEU A 149 -8.81 -3.97 14.79
C LEU A 149 -8.96 -4.31 16.29
N PRO A 150 -9.14 -3.32 17.17
CA PRO A 150 -9.37 -3.58 18.59
C PRO A 150 -10.66 -4.38 18.82
N SER A 151 -10.71 -5.15 19.91
CA SER A 151 -11.87 -5.96 20.29
C SER A 151 -12.81 -5.25 21.28
N PHE A 152 -12.60 -3.94 21.50
CA PHE A 152 -13.43 -3.10 22.36
C PHE A 152 -13.35 -1.64 21.92
N GLY A 153 -14.33 -0.83 22.34
CA GLY A 153 -14.39 0.60 22.07
C GLY A 153 -15.07 0.93 20.74
N THR A 154 -14.73 2.11 20.21
CA THR A 154 -15.25 2.62 18.95
C THR A 154 -14.18 2.46 17.87
N ILE A 155 -14.49 1.71 16.83
CA ILE A 155 -13.65 1.57 15.64
C ILE A 155 -14.08 2.63 14.63
N LYS A 156 -13.17 3.53 14.27
CA LYS A 156 -13.41 4.54 13.23
C LYS A 156 -13.19 3.90 11.86
N ALA A 157 -14.26 3.80 11.08
CA ALA A 157 -14.23 3.13 9.79
C ALA A 157 -14.58 4.10 8.67
N LEU A 158 -13.81 4.07 7.59
CA LEU A 158 -14.10 4.86 6.39
C LEU A 158 -14.59 3.97 5.26
N ILE A 159 -15.67 4.38 4.62
CA ILE A 159 -16.09 3.88 3.31
C ILE A 159 -15.59 4.87 2.26
N VAL A 160 -14.73 4.38 1.36
CA VAL A 160 -14.31 5.04 0.13
C VAL A 160 -15.18 4.49 -1.01
N PRO A 161 -16.25 5.20 -1.40
CA PRO A 161 -17.05 4.83 -2.54
C PRO A 161 -16.29 5.16 -3.83
N VAL A 162 -16.09 4.18 -4.69
CA VAL A 162 -15.38 4.35 -5.96
C VAL A 162 -16.33 4.12 -7.12
N ASP A 163 -16.13 4.83 -8.21
CA ASP A 163 -16.83 4.58 -9.48
C ASP A 163 -15.83 4.57 -10.65
N PHE A 164 -16.33 4.18 -11.83
CA PHE A 164 -15.51 4.00 -13.02
C PHE A 164 -16.14 4.76 -14.20
N ALA A 165 -15.36 4.97 -15.26
CA ALA A 165 -15.87 5.59 -16.48
C ALA A 165 -16.95 4.71 -17.17
N ASP A 166 -16.80 3.39 -17.08
CA ASP A 166 -17.71 2.39 -17.62
C ASP A 166 -18.84 1.99 -16.66
N VAL A 167 -18.67 2.24 -15.35
CA VAL A 167 -19.66 1.95 -14.31
C VAL A 167 -19.75 3.14 -13.35
N VAL A 168 -20.61 4.08 -13.70
CA VAL A 168 -20.76 5.37 -12.99
C VAL A 168 -21.69 5.21 -11.79
N GLY A 169 -21.29 5.79 -10.66
CA GLY A 169 -22.13 5.86 -9.46
C GLY A 169 -23.34 6.77 -9.69
N GLN A 170 -24.55 6.23 -9.56
CA GLN A 170 -25.77 6.98 -9.91
C GLN A 170 -26.41 7.72 -8.72
N ARG A 171 -26.23 7.21 -7.50
CA ARG A 171 -26.83 7.76 -6.28
C ARG A 171 -25.77 8.30 -5.34
N PRO A 172 -26.11 9.23 -4.43
CA PRO A 172 -25.20 9.62 -3.36
C PRO A 172 -24.68 8.39 -2.60
N PRO A 173 -23.36 8.24 -2.39
CA PRO A 173 -22.80 7.07 -1.71
C PRO A 173 -23.44 6.76 -0.34
N ALA A 174 -23.82 7.79 0.41
CA ALA A 174 -24.47 7.64 1.70
C ALA A 174 -25.82 6.91 1.59
N GLU A 175 -26.61 7.16 0.54
CA GLU A 175 -27.89 6.46 0.34
C GLU A 175 -27.70 4.98 0.01
N GLU A 176 -26.55 4.63 -0.58
CA GLU A 176 -26.25 3.27 -1.00
C GLU A 176 -25.60 2.44 0.11
N PHE A 177 -24.66 3.03 0.86
CA PHE A 177 -23.81 2.29 1.79
C PHE A 177 -24.20 2.45 3.26
N THR A 178 -24.89 3.52 3.66
CA THR A 178 -25.29 3.71 5.07
C THR A 178 -26.15 2.56 5.62
N PRO A 179 -27.16 2.04 4.88
CA PRO A 179 -27.94 0.90 5.38
C PRO A 179 -27.09 -0.35 5.64
N MET A 180 -26.04 -0.56 4.85
CA MET A 180 -25.10 -1.67 5.03
C MET A 180 -24.22 -1.45 6.26
N THR A 181 -23.69 -0.23 6.43
CA THR A 181 -22.81 0.09 7.57
C THR A 181 -23.56 0.08 8.89
N ASP A 182 -24.82 0.52 8.91
CA ASP A 182 -25.68 0.49 10.10
C ASP A 182 -25.94 -0.95 10.55
N GLY A 183 -26.30 -1.84 9.61
CA GLY A 183 -26.49 -3.26 9.90
C GLY A 183 -25.21 -3.94 10.41
N MET A 184 -24.05 -3.58 9.84
CA MET A 184 -22.75 -4.09 10.28
C MET A 184 -22.42 -3.64 11.72
N ASN A 185 -22.61 -2.35 12.01
CA ASN A 185 -22.41 -1.80 13.35
C ASN A 185 -23.35 -2.46 14.37
N GLU A 186 -24.64 -2.59 14.05
CA GLU A 186 -25.63 -3.21 14.91
C GLU A 186 -25.26 -4.68 15.24
N PHE A 187 -24.84 -5.44 14.24
CA PHE A 187 -24.41 -6.82 14.41
C PHE A 187 -23.24 -6.93 15.38
N TYR A 188 -22.13 -6.22 15.13
CA TYR A 188 -20.94 -6.30 15.98
C TYR A 188 -21.18 -5.74 17.39
N TYR A 189 -22.00 -4.70 17.52
CA TYR A 189 -22.37 -4.15 18.82
C TYR A 189 -23.13 -5.16 19.67
N LYS A 190 -24.14 -5.83 19.10
CA LYS A 190 -24.91 -6.87 19.80
C LYS A 190 -24.07 -8.10 20.10
N MET A 191 -23.35 -8.63 19.12
CA MET A 191 -22.58 -9.87 19.26
C MET A 191 -21.39 -9.73 20.22
N SER A 192 -20.85 -8.52 20.38
CA SER A 192 -19.79 -8.25 21.33
C SER A 192 -20.29 -8.00 22.77
N GLY A 193 -21.61 -8.01 23.00
CA GLY A 193 -22.20 -7.64 24.28
C GLY A 193 -21.97 -6.16 24.60
N ASN A 194 -22.19 -5.29 23.62
CA ASN A 194 -22.02 -3.83 23.68
C ASN A 194 -20.56 -3.36 23.87
N LYS A 195 -19.57 -4.22 23.56
CA LYS A 195 -18.16 -3.90 23.79
C LYS A 195 -17.48 -3.21 22.62
N VAL A 196 -17.94 -3.47 21.39
CA VAL A 196 -17.38 -2.91 20.14
C VAL A 196 -18.48 -2.24 19.36
N LYS A 197 -18.23 -1.02 18.88
CA LYS A 197 -19.07 -0.37 17.88
C LYS A 197 -18.22 0.18 16.75
N PHE A 198 -18.81 0.30 15.57
CA PHE A 198 -18.20 0.95 14.43
C PHE A 198 -18.80 2.35 14.25
N ASP A 199 -17.93 3.33 14.06
CA ASP A 199 -18.29 4.70 13.65
C ASP A 199 -17.92 4.84 12.17
N TYR A 200 -18.90 4.59 11.31
CA TYR A 200 -18.72 4.61 9.87
C TYR A 200 -18.87 6.02 9.31
N GLN A 201 -17.90 6.44 8.51
CA GLN A 201 -17.99 7.62 7.67
C GLN A 201 -17.97 7.21 6.21
N VAL A 202 -18.88 7.76 5.41
CA VAL A 202 -18.91 7.54 3.96
C VAL A 202 -18.47 8.82 3.28
N LEU A 203 -17.51 8.75 2.36
CA LEU A 203 -17.17 9.95 1.59
C LEU A 203 -18.39 10.44 0.81
N LYS A 204 -18.56 11.77 0.81
CA LYS A 204 -19.73 12.42 0.23
C LYS A 204 -19.91 12.13 -1.26
N ASN A 205 -18.80 12.03 -1.99
CA ASN A 205 -18.80 11.89 -3.45
C ASN A 205 -18.08 10.59 -3.84
N TRP A 206 -18.45 10.05 -5.00
CA TRP A 206 -17.74 8.96 -5.64
C TRP A 206 -16.31 9.39 -6.02
N VAL A 207 -15.35 8.51 -5.74
CA VAL A 207 -13.96 8.65 -6.15
C VAL A 207 -13.79 7.97 -7.49
N ARG A 208 -13.55 8.76 -8.54
CA ARG A 208 -13.37 8.25 -9.91
C ARG A 208 -12.05 7.51 -10.05
N MET A 209 -12.14 6.20 -10.24
CA MET A 209 -10.98 5.36 -10.51
C MET A 209 -10.37 5.68 -11.89
N PRO A 210 -9.04 5.67 -12.03
CA PRO A 210 -8.36 6.02 -13.29
C PRO A 210 -8.29 4.85 -14.29
N VAL A 211 -9.06 3.78 -14.07
CA VAL A 211 -9.08 2.54 -14.85
C VAL A 211 -10.52 2.07 -15.05
N SER A 212 -10.75 1.10 -15.96
CA SER A 212 -12.07 0.47 -16.10
C SER A 212 -12.39 -0.45 -14.93
N SER A 213 -13.68 -0.73 -14.72
CA SER A 213 -14.17 -1.67 -13.69
C SER A 213 -13.56 -3.07 -13.80
N THR A 214 -13.17 -3.47 -15.00
CA THR A 214 -12.60 -4.79 -15.33
C THR A 214 -11.08 -4.87 -15.24
N PHE A 215 -10.37 -3.75 -15.02
CA PHE A 215 -8.91 -3.69 -15.08
C PHE A 215 -8.23 -4.67 -14.11
N HIS A 216 -8.75 -4.78 -12.89
CA HIS A 216 -8.24 -5.70 -11.86
C HIS A 216 -8.84 -7.10 -11.92
N LYS A 217 -9.68 -7.39 -12.92
CA LYS A 217 -10.23 -8.72 -13.19
C LYS A 217 -10.93 -9.40 -12.00
N LEU A 218 -11.52 -8.62 -11.06
CA LEU A 218 -12.13 -9.15 -9.84
C LEU A 218 -13.31 -10.11 -10.10
N GLY A 219 -13.98 -9.97 -11.25
CA GLY A 219 -15.03 -10.88 -11.70
C GLY A 219 -14.56 -12.07 -12.55
N VAL A 220 -13.25 -12.22 -12.76
CA VAL A 220 -12.67 -13.30 -13.59
C VAL A 220 -12.05 -14.35 -12.67
N TRP A 221 -12.54 -15.58 -12.80
CA TRP A 221 -12.11 -16.71 -11.97
C TRP A 221 -10.59 -16.88 -11.97
N GLY A 222 -9.97 -16.84 -10.79
CA GLY A 222 -8.54 -17.05 -10.60
C GLY A 222 -7.60 -15.95 -11.12
N GLN A 223 -8.13 -14.81 -11.56
CA GLN A 223 -7.35 -13.72 -12.19
C GLN A 223 -7.47 -12.37 -11.47
N GLY A 224 -8.33 -12.29 -10.45
CA GLY A 224 -8.59 -11.04 -9.72
C GLY A 224 -7.42 -10.60 -8.84
N ASP A 225 -7.10 -9.30 -8.90
CA ASP A 225 -6.13 -8.65 -8.02
C ASP A 225 -6.82 -7.65 -7.09
N ALA A 226 -7.38 -8.19 -6.00
CA ALA A 226 -8.08 -7.39 -4.99
C ALA A 226 -7.15 -6.41 -4.26
N TRP A 227 -5.87 -6.76 -4.11
CA TRP A 227 -4.91 -5.90 -3.44
C TRP A 227 -4.54 -4.69 -4.28
N ALA A 228 -4.22 -4.88 -5.57
CA ALA A 228 -3.94 -3.75 -6.46
C ALA A 228 -5.17 -2.86 -6.65
N TYR A 229 -6.37 -3.45 -6.67
CA TYR A 229 -7.63 -2.69 -6.70
C TYR A 229 -7.78 -1.79 -5.47
N TRP A 230 -7.67 -2.37 -4.27
CA TRP A 230 -7.79 -1.62 -3.02
C TRP A 230 -6.70 -0.54 -2.90
N LYS A 231 -5.45 -0.88 -3.24
CA LYS A 231 -4.33 0.06 -3.19
C LYS A 231 -4.54 1.24 -4.12
N LEU A 232 -4.98 1.00 -5.37
CA LEU A 232 -5.26 2.07 -6.32
C LEU A 232 -6.39 2.98 -5.82
N ALA A 233 -7.44 2.43 -5.22
CA ALA A 233 -8.53 3.22 -4.67
C ALA A 233 -8.08 4.10 -3.50
N VAL A 234 -7.25 3.58 -2.60
CA VAL A 234 -6.65 4.35 -1.50
C VAL A 234 -5.74 5.46 -2.05
N GLU A 235 -4.86 5.16 -3.02
CA GLU A 235 -4.00 6.17 -3.65
C GLU A 235 -4.81 7.26 -4.37
N THR A 236 -5.95 6.90 -4.98
CA THR A 236 -6.82 7.85 -5.69
C THR A 236 -7.58 8.76 -4.73
N ALA A 237 -7.95 8.25 -3.55
CA ALA A 237 -8.68 9.01 -2.53
C ALA A 237 -7.79 9.76 -1.52
N ASP A 238 -6.48 9.48 -1.49
CA ASP A 238 -5.49 10.14 -0.61
C ASP A 238 -5.57 11.68 -0.59
N PRO A 239 -5.78 12.40 -1.71
CA PRO A 239 -5.90 13.86 -1.68
C PRO A 239 -7.19 14.37 -1.01
N LEU A 240 -8.17 13.49 -0.77
CA LEU A 240 -9.50 13.83 -0.28
C LEU A 240 -9.69 13.45 1.19
N VAL A 241 -8.79 12.62 1.74
CA VAL A 241 -8.99 11.95 3.03
C VAL A 241 -7.70 11.93 3.84
N ASP A 242 -7.79 12.34 5.10
CA ASP A 242 -6.76 12.05 6.09
C ASP A 242 -6.99 10.68 6.72
N TYR A 243 -6.31 9.65 6.17
CA TYR A 243 -6.45 8.27 6.64
C TYR A 243 -5.99 8.06 8.09
N SER A 244 -5.19 8.96 8.67
CA SER A 244 -4.72 8.83 10.05
C SER A 244 -5.85 8.91 11.09
N GLN A 245 -7.02 9.40 10.67
CA GLN A 245 -8.20 9.52 11.53
C GLN A 245 -9.00 8.22 11.66
N PHE A 246 -8.67 7.18 10.88
CA PHE A 246 -9.45 5.95 10.77
C PHE A 246 -8.61 4.72 11.13
N ASP A 247 -9.25 3.73 11.75
CA ASP A 247 -8.63 2.45 12.08
C ASP A 247 -8.72 1.45 10.91
N VAL A 248 -9.69 1.64 10.02
CA VAL A 248 -9.94 0.77 8.87
C VAL A 248 -10.59 1.51 7.71
N VAL A 249 -10.25 1.08 6.49
CA VAL A 249 -10.78 1.64 5.24
C VAL A 249 -11.37 0.52 4.39
N TYR A 250 -12.60 0.71 3.93
CA TYR A 250 -13.30 -0.15 3.00
C TYR A 250 -13.49 0.56 1.66
N VAL A 251 -13.27 -0.15 0.56
CA VAL A 251 -13.47 0.35 -0.79
C VAL A 251 -14.69 -0.36 -1.38
N LEU A 252 -15.71 0.40 -1.77
CA LEU A 252 -16.96 -0.15 -2.30
C LEU A 252 -17.26 0.45 -3.67
N SER A 253 -17.54 -0.41 -4.65
CA SER A 253 -17.98 -0.02 -6.00
C SER A 253 -19.50 0.13 -6.05
N PRO A 254 -20.06 0.76 -7.11
CA PRO A 254 -21.50 0.80 -7.31
C PRO A 254 -22.04 -0.61 -7.55
N ARG A 255 -23.33 -0.82 -7.27
CA ARG A 255 -24.03 -2.06 -7.62
C ARG A 255 -24.12 -2.32 -9.12
#